data_AF-A0A7S1WJX3-F1
#
_entry.id   AF-A0A7S1WJX3-F1
#
_cell.length_a   1.000
_cell.length_b   1.000
_cell.length_c   1.000
_cell.angle_alpha   90.00
_cell.angle_beta   90.00
_cell.angle_gamma   90.00
#
_symmetry.space_group_name_H-M   'P 1'
#
loop_
_entity.id
_entity.type
_entity.pdbx_description
1 polymer ?
#
loop_
_entity_poly.entity_id
_entity_poly.type
_entity_poly.pdbx_seq_one_letter_code
_entity_poly.pdbx_strand_id
1 'polypeptide(L)'
;RNTLGEVVDSIDHHRRMKESCERKVAMERDRIRRCAQNGDASVLTSSAFVTFRHRRQAEMFISLHLSQDDSEFKLSLPPDPQDVCYEDLMMDKRVVVLKQIVGCCLLVALFLCFMPLIVGLSRATNLSNIRKHVPMVQSLVMSHGWIVPVWDGIMRCFALNLIMSFLPLILTWIFRRFFVLKSTSSLQVRMTRYYFYFQVVFVLLITAMVDNVLETLWTVSMSPVEIVFLLAESLPLASDFYLTYQVTMWTTHMLE
;
A
#
# COMPACT_ATOMS: atom_id res chain seq x y z
N ARG A 1 -9.19 -43.51 17.43
CA ARG A 1 -9.29 -42.76 16.15
C ARG A 1 -8.27 -41.64 16.23
N ASN A 2 -7.10 -41.77 15.59
CA ASN A 2 -6.02 -40.79 15.71
C ASN A 2 -6.46 -39.46 15.10
N THR A 3 -6.47 -38.40 15.91
CA THR A 3 -6.83 -37.03 15.54
C THR A 3 -5.76 -36.32 14.71
N LEU A 4 -4.58 -36.94 14.57
CA LEU A 4 -3.38 -36.36 13.96
C LEU A 4 -3.01 -36.95 12.58
N GLY A 5 -3.91 -37.71 11.96
CA GLY A 5 -3.69 -38.33 10.65
C GLY A 5 -2.87 -39.62 10.70
N GLU A 6 -2.72 -40.26 9.53
CA GLU A 6 -1.95 -41.49 9.36
C GLU A 6 -0.49 -41.14 9.06
N VAL A 7 0.45 -41.86 9.69
CA VAL A 7 1.89 -41.69 9.42
C VAL A 7 2.19 -42.41 8.12
N VAL A 8 2.37 -41.66 7.04
CA VAL A 8 2.68 -42.15 5.70
C VAL A 8 4.08 -41.68 5.33
N ASP A 9 4.78 -42.45 4.48
CA ASP A 9 6.02 -41.97 3.87
C ASP A 9 5.78 -40.65 3.12
N SER A 10 6.53 -39.62 3.54
CA SER A 10 6.49 -38.29 2.95
C SER A 10 6.77 -38.29 1.45
N ILE A 11 7.65 -39.16 0.96
CA ILE A 11 8.03 -39.21 -0.46
C ILE A 11 6.85 -39.71 -1.28
N ASP A 12 6.24 -40.82 -0.88
CA ASP A 12 5.07 -41.39 -1.54
C ASP A 12 3.86 -40.46 -1.46
N HIS A 13 3.64 -39.80 -0.31
CA HIS A 13 2.56 -38.83 -0.14
C HIS A 13 2.69 -37.65 -1.12
N HIS A 14 3.87 -37.02 -1.19
CA HIS A 14 4.09 -35.89 -2.10
C HIS A 14 4.09 -36.32 -3.58
N ARG A 15 4.56 -37.53 -3.91
CA ARG A 15 4.45 -38.08 -5.27
C ARG A 15 2.99 -38.24 -5.69
N ARG A 16 2.15 -38.85 -4.84
CA ARG A 16 0.70 -38.98 -5.10
C ARG A 16 0.01 -37.62 -5.21
N MET A 17 0.38 -36.65 -4.36
CA MET A 17 -0.15 -35.29 -4.46
C MET A 17 0.22 -34.61 -5.79
N LYS A 18 1.48 -34.76 -6.22
CA LYS A 18 1.97 -34.22 -7.50
C LYS A 18 1.20 -34.82 -8.66
N GLU A 19 1.11 -36.15 -8.74
CA GLU A 19 0.36 -36.85 -9.80
C GLU A 19 -1.12 -36.45 -9.82
N SER A 20 -1.75 -36.35 -8.64
CA SER A 20 -3.14 -35.90 -8.53
C SER A 20 -3.31 -34.46 -9.03
N CYS A 21 -2.35 -33.57 -8.74
CA CYS A 21 -2.36 -32.19 -9.20
C CYS A 21 -2.15 -32.10 -10.72
N GLU A 22 -1.16 -32.81 -11.27
CA GLU A 22 -0.88 -32.87 -12.72
C GLU A 22 -2.10 -33.38 -13.49
N ARG A 23 -2.76 -34.42 -12.97
CA ARG A 23 -3.98 -34.95 -13.56
C ARG A 23 -5.12 -33.93 -13.57
N LYS A 24 -5.32 -33.18 -12.47
CA LYS A 24 -6.32 -32.10 -12.41
C LYS A 24 -6.01 -30.97 -13.41
N VAL A 25 -4.73 -30.58 -13.52
CA VAL A 25 -4.28 -29.55 -14.47
C VAL A 25 -4.51 -30.00 -15.91
N ALA A 26 -4.21 -31.26 -16.25
CA ALA A 26 -4.45 -31.80 -17.59
C ALA A 26 -5.95 -31.78 -17.95
N MET A 27 -6.81 -32.25 -17.03
CA MET A 27 -8.27 -32.22 -17.22
C MET A 27 -8.81 -30.81 -17.45
N GLU A 28 -8.37 -29.83 -16.64
CA GLU A 28 -8.81 -28.44 -16.78
C GLU A 28 -8.33 -27.81 -18.10
N ARG A 29 -7.11 -28.11 -18.54
CA ARG A 29 -6.61 -27.67 -19.86
C ARG A 29 -7.46 -28.22 -21.00
N ASP A 30 -7.83 -29.49 -20.95
CA ASP A 30 -8.67 -30.11 -21.98
C ASP A 30 -10.12 -29.59 -21.93
N ARG A 31 -10.62 -29.22 -20.74
CA ARG A 31 -11.91 -28.53 -20.58
C ARG A 31 -11.88 -27.16 -21.25
N ILE A 32 -10.88 -26.35 -20.92
CA ILE A 32 -10.67 -25.00 -21.47
C ILE A 32 -10.56 -25.04 -23.00
N ARG A 33 -9.79 -25.98 -23.55
CA ARG A 33 -9.64 -26.15 -25.01
C ARG A 33 -10.97 -26.46 -25.71
N ARG A 34 -11.77 -27.37 -25.15
CA ARG A 34 -13.08 -27.74 -25.71
C ARG A 34 -14.07 -26.58 -25.65
N CYS A 35 -14.16 -25.91 -24.50
CA CYS A 35 -15.00 -24.72 -24.32
C CYS A 35 -14.60 -23.58 -25.28
N ALA A 36 -13.30 -23.36 -25.48
CA ALA A 36 -12.81 -22.35 -26.41
C ALA A 36 -13.18 -22.67 -27.88
N GLN A 37 -13.13 -23.94 -28.29
CA GLN A 37 -13.57 -24.37 -29.63
C GLN A 37 -15.07 -24.18 -29.84
N ASN A 38 -15.86 -24.38 -28.79
CA ASN A 38 -17.32 -24.20 -28.83
C ASN A 38 -17.75 -22.73 -28.72
N GLY A 39 -16.82 -21.80 -28.46
CA GLY A 39 -17.12 -20.37 -28.31
C GLY A 39 -17.75 -19.99 -26.97
N ASP A 40 -17.54 -20.79 -25.91
CA ASP A 40 -18.11 -20.51 -24.60
C ASP A 40 -17.55 -19.20 -24.00
N ALA A 41 -18.45 -18.25 -23.72
CA ALA A 41 -18.11 -16.94 -23.15
C ALA A 41 -17.53 -16.99 -21.73
N SER A 42 -17.61 -18.15 -21.04
CA SER A 42 -17.06 -18.33 -19.69
C SER A 42 -15.53 -18.48 -19.68
N VAL A 43 -14.95 -18.87 -20.81
CA VAL A 43 -13.50 -19.11 -20.96
C VAL A 43 -12.84 -18.00 -21.78
N LEU A 44 -13.59 -17.36 -22.67
CA LEU A 44 -13.11 -16.27 -23.50
C LEU A 44 -13.11 -14.95 -22.72
N THR A 45 -11.95 -14.30 -22.67
CA THR A 45 -11.78 -12.99 -22.01
C THR A 45 -11.84 -11.87 -23.05
N SER A 46 -12.30 -10.68 -22.67
CA SER A 46 -12.34 -9.48 -23.53
C SER A 46 -10.97 -8.80 -23.75
N SER A 47 -9.88 -9.42 -23.30
CA SER A 47 -8.52 -8.88 -23.32
C SER A 47 -7.62 -9.80 -24.15
N ALA A 48 -6.78 -9.23 -25.01
CA ALA A 48 -5.87 -9.99 -25.86
C ALA A 48 -4.53 -9.27 -26.04
N PHE A 49 -3.48 -10.05 -26.30
CA PHE A 49 -2.18 -9.55 -26.71
C PHE A 49 -2.06 -9.61 -28.24
N VAL A 50 -1.67 -8.50 -28.86
CA VAL A 50 -1.47 -8.41 -30.30
C VAL A 50 0.01 -8.21 -30.58
N THR A 51 0.59 -9.08 -31.42
CA THR A 51 1.99 -9.02 -31.80
C THR A 51 2.14 -8.54 -33.25
N PHE A 52 3.10 -7.66 -33.47
CA PHE A 52 3.42 -7.10 -34.79
C PHE A 52 4.81 -7.54 -35.23
N ARG A 53 5.04 -7.60 -36.55
CA ARG A 53 6.38 -7.93 -37.11
C ARG A 53 7.41 -6.83 -36.85
N HIS A 54 6.98 -5.56 -36.85
CA HIS A 54 7.86 -4.41 -36.65
C HIS A 54 7.41 -3.54 -35.48
N ARG A 55 8.35 -3.07 -34.66
CA ARG A 55 8.07 -2.17 -33.52
C ARG A 55 7.30 -0.92 -33.93
N ARG A 56 7.67 -0.30 -35.05
CA ARG A 56 7.00 0.91 -35.56
C ARG A 56 5.50 0.69 -35.80
N GLN A 57 5.11 -0.50 -36.28
CA GLN A 57 3.69 -0.82 -36.50
C GLN A 57 2.93 -0.93 -35.18
N ALA A 58 3.54 -1.53 -34.15
CA ALA A 58 2.94 -1.61 -32.83
C ALA A 58 2.73 -0.23 -32.19
N GLU A 59 3.74 0.65 -32.26
CA GLU A 59 3.64 2.03 -31.73
C GLU A 59 2.57 2.84 -32.48
N MET A 60 2.54 2.76 -33.82
CA MET A 60 1.49 3.41 -34.62
C MET A 60 0.11 2.87 -34.24
N PHE A 61 -0.04 1.55 -34.07
CA PHE A 61 -1.32 0.93 -33.72
C PHE A 61 -1.84 1.39 -32.35
N ILE A 62 -0.97 1.47 -31.33
CA ILE A 62 -1.36 1.93 -29.98
C ILE A 62 -1.89 3.37 -30.01
N SER A 63 -1.39 4.21 -30.94
CA SER A 63 -1.83 5.60 -31.09
C SER A 63 -3.16 5.77 -31.84
N LEU A 64 -3.73 4.71 -32.43
CA LEU A 64 -4.99 4.78 -33.18
C LEU A 64 -6.21 4.67 -32.26
N HIS A 65 -7.22 5.48 -32.55
CA HIS A 65 -8.56 5.33 -31.96
C HIS A 65 -9.38 4.38 -32.84
N LEU A 66 -9.74 3.21 -32.31
CA LEU A 66 -10.37 2.13 -33.08
C LEU A 66 -11.90 2.22 -33.12
N SER A 67 -12.53 2.87 -32.14
CA SER A 67 -13.98 3.03 -32.04
C SER A 67 -14.31 4.48 -31.70
N GLN A 68 -15.58 4.88 -31.89
CA GLN A 68 -16.08 6.17 -31.41
C GLN A 68 -16.17 6.22 -29.89
N ASP A 69 -16.31 5.05 -29.24
CA ASP A 69 -16.31 4.93 -27.80
C ASP A 69 -14.92 4.51 -27.29
N ASP A 70 -14.21 5.45 -26.66
CA ASP A 70 -12.88 5.24 -26.06
C ASP A 70 -12.89 4.18 -24.94
N SER A 71 -14.07 3.82 -24.42
CA SER A 71 -14.22 2.81 -23.38
C SER A 71 -14.26 1.38 -23.91
N GLU A 72 -14.49 1.20 -25.22
CA GLU A 72 -14.66 -0.10 -25.87
C GLU A 72 -13.30 -0.80 -26.05
N PHE A 73 -12.39 -0.17 -26.80
CA PHE A 73 -11.06 -0.70 -27.13
C PHE A 73 -9.94 0.12 -26.49
N LYS A 74 -9.50 -0.29 -25.29
CA LYS A 74 -8.38 0.34 -24.59
C LYS A 74 -7.06 -0.31 -24.98
N LEU A 75 -6.31 0.36 -25.85
CA LEU A 75 -4.96 -0.05 -26.22
C LEU A 75 -3.93 0.42 -25.20
N SER A 76 -2.90 -0.40 -24.97
CA SER A 76 -1.76 -0.03 -24.12
C SER A 76 -0.56 -0.89 -24.42
N LEU A 77 0.63 -0.37 -24.13
CA LEU A 77 1.84 -1.19 -24.16
C LEU A 77 1.73 -2.34 -23.14
N PRO A 78 1.99 -3.59 -23.55
CA PRO A 78 2.00 -4.72 -22.62
C PRO A 78 3.23 -4.66 -21.71
N PRO A 79 3.11 -5.08 -20.44
CA PRO A 79 4.27 -5.25 -19.56
C PRO A 79 5.08 -6.50 -19.96
N ASP A 80 6.21 -6.73 -19.30
CA ASP A 80 7.01 -7.94 -19.46
C ASP A 80 6.13 -9.20 -19.24
N PRO A 81 6.21 -10.24 -20.08
CA PRO A 81 5.45 -11.48 -19.93
C PRO A 81 5.49 -12.11 -18.52
N GLN A 82 6.60 -11.94 -17.79
CA GLN A 82 6.75 -12.47 -16.43
C GLN A 82 6.05 -11.60 -15.37
N ASP A 83 5.81 -10.32 -15.68
CA ASP A 83 5.21 -9.34 -14.77
C ASP A 83 3.69 -9.17 -14.98
N VAL A 84 3.11 -9.83 -16.00
CA VAL A 84 1.67 -9.76 -16.29
C VAL A 84 0.84 -10.38 -15.16
N CYS A 85 -0.12 -9.60 -14.63
CA CYS A 85 -1.14 -10.10 -13.72
C CYS A 85 -2.33 -10.69 -14.50
N TYR A 86 -2.27 -11.99 -14.81
CA TYR A 86 -3.32 -12.64 -15.62
C TYR A 86 -4.69 -12.66 -14.93
N GLU A 87 -4.75 -12.82 -13.61
CA GLU A 87 -6.01 -12.82 -12.84
C GLU A 87 -6.80 -11.52 -13.00
N ASP A 88 -6.09 -10.40 -13.00
CA ASP A 88 -6.65 -9.05 -13.15
C ASP A 88 -7.15 -8.81 -14.58
N LEU A 89 -6.47 -9.39 -15.58
CA LEU A 89 -6.81 -9.22 -17.00
C LEU A 89 -8.12 -9.92 -17.38
N MET A 90 -8.53 -10.93 -16.60
CA MET A 90 -9.75 -11.72 -16.80
C MET A 90 -11.01 -11.11 -16.17
N MET A 91 -10.89 -9.98 -15.48
CA MET A 91 -12.03 -9.37 -14.78
C MET A 91 -12.96 -8.59 -15.72
N ASP A 92 -14.27 -8.76 -15.51
CA ASP A 92 -15.29 -8.01 -16.24
C ASP A 92 -15.33 -6.52 -15.83
N LYS A 93 -15.57 -5.63 -16.80
CA LYS A 93 -15.52 -4.16 -16.65
C LYS A 93 -16.41 -3.67 -15.51
N ARG A 94 -17.60 -4.25 -15.33
CA ARG A 94 -18.54 -3.86 -14.25
C ARG A 94 -17.97 -4.15 -12.86
N VAL A 95 -17.34 -5.31 -12.70
CA VAL A 95 -16.71 -5.71 -11.44
C VAL A 95 -15.49 -4.82 -11.15
N VAL A 96 -14.73 -4.45 -12.19
CA VAL A 96 -13.59 -3.53 -12.07
C VAL A 96 -14.04 -2.18 -11.51
N VAL A 97 -15.11 -1.59 -12.04
CA VAL A 97 -15.62 -0.28 -11.58
C VAL A 97 -16.05 -0.36 -10.12
N LEU A 98 -16.81 -1.39 -9.73
CA LEU A 98 -17.25 -1.57 -8.35
C LEU A 98 -16.05 -1.72 -7.39
N LYS A 99 -15.11 -2.60 -7.72
CA LYS A 99 -13.90 -2.80 -6.91
C LYS A 99 -13.10 -1.50 -6.78
N GLN A 100 -12.96 -0.74 -7.86
CA GLN A 100 -12.22 0.51 -7.86
C GLN A 100 -12.88 1.59 -6.99
N ILE A 101 -14.21 1.67 -6.96
CA ILE A 101 -14.96 2.56 -6.06
C ILE A 101 -14.69 2.16 -4.61
N VAL A 102 -14.84 0.88 -4.27
CA VAL A 102 -14.58 0.36 -2.91
C VAL A 102 -13.14 0.62 -2.50
N GLY A 103 -12.17 0.36 -3.40
CA GLY A 103 -10.76 0.64 -3.17
C GLY A 103 -10.48 2.13 -2.93
N CYS A 104 -11.16 3.02 -3.66
CA CYS A 104 -11.04 4.46 -3.46
C CYS A 104 -11.61 4.88 -2.10
N CYS A 105 -12.80 4.40 -1.73
CA CYS A 105 -13.38 4.64 -0.41
C CYS A 105 -12.45 4.17 0.71
N LEU A 106 -11.83 3.00 0.55
CA LEU A 106 -10.90 2.46 1.53
C LEU A 106 -9.61 3.27 1.65
N LEU A 107 -9.08 3.80 0.53
CA LEU A 107 -7.93 4.71 0.57
C LEU A 107 -8.27 6.03 1.29
N VAL A 108 -9.44 6.60 1.04
CA VAL A 108 -9.92 7.80 1.74
C VAL A 108 -10.11 7.51 3.23
N ALA A 109 -10.75 6.38 3.57
CA ALA A 109 -10.93 5.96 4.95
C ALA A 109 -9.58 5.74 5.66
N LEU A 110 -8.62 5.11 4.98
CA LEU A 110 -7.25 4.93 5.50
C LEU A 110 -6.60 6.29 5.77
N PHE A 111 -6.69 7.23 4.83
CA PHE A 111 -6.14 8.57 4.99
C PHE A 111 -6.76 9.31 6.19
N LEU A 112 -8.09 9.26 6.34
CA LEU A 112 -8.80 9.89 7.46
C LEU A 112 -8.50 9.23 8.81
N CYS A 113 -8.35 7.91 8.85
CA CYS A 113 -8.02 7.14 10.06
C CYS A 113 -6.57 7.35 10.51
N PHE A 114 -5.69 7.75 9.59
CA PHE A 114 -4.27 7.93 9.88
C PHE A 114 -3.98 9.09 10.86
N MET A 115 -4.74 10.18 10.73
CA MET A 115 -4.69 11.34 11.65
C MET A 115 -4.87 10.94 13.13
N PRO A 116 -6.03 10.37 13.53
CA PRO A 116 -6.26 10.00 14.93
C PRO A 116 -5.32 8.88 15.38
N LEU A 117 -4.87 8.00 14.48
CA LEU A 117 -3.89 6.97 14.81
C LEU A 117 -2.55 7.57 15.25
N ILE A 118 -2.01 8.54 14.50
CA ILE A 118 -0.76 9.23 14.85
C ILE A 118 -0.91 9.99 16.16
N VAL A 119 -1.99 10.77 16.32
CA VAL A 119 -2.24 11.54 17.55
C VAL A 119 -2.42 10.62 18.75
N GLY A 120 -3.15 9.51 18.58
CA GLY A 120 -3.36 8.50 19.60
C GLY A 120 -2.04 7.85 20.03
N LEU A 121 -1.20 7.45 19.07
CA LEU A 121 0.10 6.86 19.37
C LEU A 121 1.03 7.86 20.05
N SER A 122 1.07 9.12 19.56
CA SER A 122 1.85 10.20 20.18
C SER A 122 1.46 10.41 21.65
N ARG A 123 0.15 10.43 21.96
CA ARG A 123 -0.36 10.53 23.33
C ARG A 123 0.02 9.33 24.19
N ALA A 124 -0.04 8.12 23.64
CA ALA A 124 0.32 6.88 24.35
C ALA A 124 1.82 6.83 24.67
N THR A 125 2.66 7.37 23.79
CA THR A 125 4.13 7.39 23.96
C THR A 125 4.66 8.53 24.81
N ASN A 126 3.83 9.53 25.12
CA ASN A 126 4.24 10.69 25.89
C ASN A 126 4.53 10.31 27.35
N LEU A 127 5.74 10.58 27.81
CA LEU A 127 6.23 10.19 29.13
C LEU A 127 5.43 10.85 30.26
N SER A 128 4.88 12.05 30.02
CA SER A 128 4.03 12.75 30.99
C SER A 128 2.70 12.03 31.22
N ASN A 129 2.18 11.30 30.22
CA ASN A 129 1.00 10.45 30.37
C ASN A 129 1.36 9.13 31.04
N ILE A 130 2.49 8.51 30.66
CA ILE A 130 2.96 7.24 31.24
C ILE A 130 3.28 7.40 32.74
N ARG A 131 3.86 8.55 33.13
CA ARG A 131 4.18 8.89 34.53
C ARG A 131 2.97 8.79 35.46
N LYS A 132 1.77 9.10 34.98
CA LYS A 132 0.52 9.05 35.78
C LYS A 132 0.11 7.62 36.11
N HIS A 133 0.52 6.65 35.30
CA HIS A 133 0.12 5.25 35.43
C HIS A 133 1.23 4.34 35.97
N VAL A 134 2.50 4.74 35.86
CA VAL A 134 3.65 3.93 36.30
C VAL A 134 4.52 4.71 37.30
N PRO A 135 4.44 4.40 38.62
CA PRO A 135 5.16 5.14 39.66
C PRO A 135 6.70 4.99 39.58
N MET A 136 7.19 3.90 38.98
CA MET A 136 8.63 3.71 38.71
C MET A 136 9.18 4.76 37.74
N VAL A 137 8.41 5.13 36.72
CA VAL A 137 8.78 6.17 35.75
C VAL A 137 8.76 7.54 36.42
N GLN A 138 7.83 7.78 37.33
CA GLN A 138 7.79 9.01 38.12
C GLN A 138 9.06 9.22 38.96
N SER A 139 9.54 8.17 39.64
CA SER A 139 10.77 8.26 40.44
C SER A 139 12.00 8.56 39.58
N LEU A 140 12.09 7.97 38.38
CA LEU A 140 13.20 8.18 37.46
C LEU A 140 13.20 9.60 36.86
N VAL A 141 12.02 10.09 36.47
CA VAL A 141 11.84 11.45 35.94
C VAL A 141 12.16 12.52 36.99
N MET A 142 11.83 12.29 38.26
CA MET A 142 12.20 13.22 39.34
C MET A 142 13.71 13.25 39.62
N SER A 143 14.41 12.14 39.37
CA SER A 143 15.86 12.06 39.54
C SER A 143 16.65 12.63 38.36
N HIS A 144 16.13 12.57 37.13
CA HIS A 144 16.84 13.01 35.91
C HIS A 144 15.87 13.72 34.94
N GLY A 145 15.54 14.98 35.25
CA GLY A 145 14.58 15.76 34.46
C GLY A 145 14.96 15.99 32.99
N TRP A 146 16.25 15.90 32.64
CA TRP A 146 16.74 16.06 31.26
C TRP A 146 16.32 14.90 30.33
N ILE A 147 15.96 13.74 30.88
CA ILE A 147 15.59 12.55 30.08
C ILE A 147 14.22 12.72 29.42
N VAL A 148 13.32 13.52 30.02
CA VAL A 148 11.94 13.70 29.55
C VAL A 148 11.87 14.20 28.10
N PRO A 149 12.49 15.35 27.74
CA PRO A 149 12.41 15.87 26.37
C PRO A 149 13.11 14.97 25.35
N VAL A 150 14.22 14.32 25.75
CA VAL A 150 14.96 13.39 24.88
C VAL A 150 14.11 12.15 24.57
N TRP A 151 13.52 11.56 25.60
CA TRP A 151 12.62 10.41 25.45
C TRP A 151 11.41 10.75 24.59
N ASP A 152 10.72 11.86 24.89
CA ASP A 152 9.52 12.24 24.14
C ASP A 152 9.86 12.56 22.68
N GLY A 153 11.01 13.17 22.38
CA GLY A 153 11.48 13.40 21.02
C GLY A 153 11.71 12.10 20.24
N ILE A 154 12.52 11.19 20.81
CA ILE A 154 12.87 9.91 20.17
C ILE A 154 11.64 9.02 20.02
N MET A 155 10.83 8.89 21.07
CA MET A 155 9.68 7.99 21.06
C MET A 155 8.61 8.44 20.07
N ARG A 156 8.38 9.76 19.92
CA ARG A 156 7.50 10.31 18.88
C ARG A 156 8.00 9.98 17.47
N CYS A 157 9.31 10.10 17.22
CA CYS A 157 9.90 9.74 15.93
C CYS A 157 9.77 8.24 15.64
N PHE A 158 10.08 7.40 16.63
CA PHE A 158 9.99 5.95 16.51
C PHE A 158 8.55 5.48 16.26
N ALA A 159 7.59 6.04 17.00
CA ALA A 159 6.16 5.78 16.82
C ALA A 159 5.68 6.10 15.40
N LEU A 160 6.07 7.26 14.86
CA LEU A 160 5.72 7.66 13.50
C LEU A 160 6.34 6.72 12.46
N ASN A 161 7.62 6.38 12.63
CA ASN A 161 8.33 5.43 11.76
C ASN A 161 7.68 4.06 11.75
N LEU A 162 7.29 3.55 12.91
CA LEU A 162 6.62 2.26 13.03
C LEU A 162 5.31 2.26 12.25
N ILE A 163 4.45 3.26 12.44
CA ILE A 163 3.19 3.39 11.70
C ILE A 163 3.46 3.48 10.19
N MET A 164 4.45 4.27 9.76
CA MET A 164 4.79 4.43 8.36
C MET A 164 5.35 3.15 7.73
N SER A 165 6.05 2.30 8.50
CA SER A 165 6.52 1.00 8.02
C SER A 165 5.36 0.02 7.71
N PHE A 166 4.25 0.10 8.46
CA PHE A 166 3.06 -0.71 8.17
C PHE A 166 2.26 -0.19 6.97
N LEU A 167 2.38 1.08 6.62
CA LEU A 167 1.57 1.71 5.58
C LEU A 167 1.74 1.07 4.19
N PRO A 168 2.97 0.78 3.69
CA PRO A 168 3.17 0.05 2.43
C PRO A 168 2.48 -1.31 2.38
N LEU A 169 2.45 -2.05 3.49
CA LEU A 169 1.79 -3.35 3.58
C LEU A 169 0.27 -3.20 3.37
N ILE A 170 -0.33 -2.21 4.04
CA ILE A 170 -1.77 -1.93 3.91
C ILE A 170 -2.09 -1.43 2.50
N LEU A 171 -1.32 -0.47 1.95
CA LEU A 171 -1.52 0.02 0.58
C LEU A 171 -1.42 -1.11 -0.44
N THR A 172 -0.39 -1.96 -0.33
CA THR A 172 -0.19 -3.10 -1.24
C THR A 172 -1.37 -4.05 -1.17
N TRP A 173 -1.89 -4.34 0.03
CA TRP A 173 -3.06 -5.17 0.21
C TRP A 173 -4.32 -4.56 -0.45
N ILE A 174 -4.55 -3.25 -0.27
CA ILE A 174 -5.66 -2.53 -0.91
C ILE A 174 -5.53 -2.58 -2.44
N PHE A 175 -4.36 -2.21 -2.97
CA PHE A 175 -4.14 -2.18 -4.41
C PHE A 175 -4.29 -3.55 -5.04
N ARG A 176 -3.72 -4.60 -4.44
CA ARG A 176 -3.80 -5.96 -4.99
C ARG A 176 -5.21 -6.56 -4.98
N ARG A 177 -6.09 -6.13 -4.07
CA ARG A 177 -7.44 -6.71 -3.93
C ARG A 177 -8.51 -5.94 -4.70
N PHE A 178 -8.42 -4.61 -4.71
CA PHE A 178 -9.48 -3.72 -5.18
C PHE A 178 -9.14 -2.99 -6.48
N PHE A 179 -7.87 -2.90 -6.87
CA PHE A 179 -7.50 -2.25 -8.11
C PHE A 179 -7.00 -3.30 -9.11
N VAL A 180 -7.57 -3.25 -10.32
CA VAL A 180 -7.15 -4.11 -11.43
C VAL A 180 -5.93 -3.46 -12.09
N LEU A 181 -4.77 -4.10 -12.00
CA LEU A 181 -3.53 -3.60 -12.58
C LEU A 181 -2.96 -4.63 -13.57
N LYS A 182 -2.32 -4.10 -14.63
CA LYS A 182 -1.80 -4.93 -15.72
C LYS A 182 -0.54 -5.70 -15.33
N SER A 183 0.23 -5.16 -14.39
CA SER A 183 1.51 -5.74 -13.96
C SER A 183 1.81 -5.45 -12.49
N THR A 184 2.65 -6.28 -11.89
CA THR A 184 3.08 -6.08 -10.50
C THR A 184 3.96 -4.84 -10.36
N SER A 185 4.79 -4.52 -11.36
CA SER A 185 5.54 -3.26 -11.40
C SER A 185 4.64 -2.03 -11.38
N SER A 186 3.52 -2.08 -12.13
CA SER A 186 2.54 -0.99 -12.12
C SER A 186 1.91 -0.79 -10.73
N LEU A 187 1.72 -1.89 -9.98
CA LEU A 187 1.25 -1.85 -8.60
C LEU A 187 2.25 -1.19 -7.68
N GLN A 188 3.53 -1.55 -7.78
CA GLN A 188 4.59 -0.94 -7.00
C GLN A 188 4.66 0.57 -7.25
N VAL A 189 4.72 1.00 -8.51
CA VAL A 189 4.77 2.44 -8.86
C VAL A 189 3.56 3.20 -8.31
N ARG A 190 2.37 2.61 -8.40
CA ARG A 190 1.17 3.23 -7.84
C ARG A 190 1.24 3.30 -6.32
N MET A 191 1.61 2.21 -5.65
CA MET A 191 1.76 2.15 -4.20
C MET A 191 2.79 3.17 -3.70
N THR A 192 3.97 3.25 -4.31
CA THR A 192 5.03 4.21 -3.97
C THR A 192 4.56 5.66 -4.10
N ARG A 193 3.82 5.98 -5.15
CA ARG A 193 3.26 7.33 -5.34
C ARG A 193 2.25 7.72 -4.26
N TYR A 194 1.38 6.79 -3.85
CA TYR A 194 0.45 7.08 -2.76
C TYR A 194 1.19 7.17 -1.42
N TYR A 195 2.15 6.28 -1.16
CA TYR A 195 3.00 6.35 0.01
C TYR A 195 3.75 7.69 0.11
N PHE A 196 4.26 8.20 -1.02
CA PHE A 196 4.86 9.54 -1.08
C PHE A 196 3.88 10.64 -0.63
N TYR A 197 2.62 10.62 -1.08
CA TYR A 197 1.63 11.60 -0.61
C TYR A 197 1.37 11.50 0.89
N PHE A 198 1.30 10.28 1.43
CA PHE A 198 1.20 10.10 2.89
C PHE A 198 2.43 10.64 3.62
N GLN A 199 3.63 10.44 3.09
CA GLN A 199 4.84 10.96 3.70
C GLN A 199 4.88 12.50 3.69
N VAL A 200 4.50 13.12 2.58
CA VAL A 200 4.40 14.59 2.46
C VAL A 200 3.35 15.16 3.42
N VAL A 201 2.18 14.55 3.52
CA VAL A 201 1.14 15.08 4.42
C VAL A 201 1.48 14.77 5.88
N PHE A 202 1.77 13.51 6.21
CA PHE A 202 1.83 13.07 7.60
C PHE A 202 3.20 13.16 8.24
N VAL A 203 4.29 12.93 7.48
CA VAL A 203 5.65 13.07 8.02
C VAL A 203 6.16 14.48 7.84
N LEU A 204 5.93 15.14 6.70
CA LEU A 204 6.40 16.50 6.49
C LEU A 204 5.41 17.51 7.10
N LEU A 205 4.23 17.70 6.50
CA LEU A 205 3.33 18.81 6.86
C LEU A 205 2.84 18.77 8.32
N ILE A 206 2.34 17.64 8.81
CA ILE A 206 1.77 17.56 10.16
C ILE A 206 2.83 17.71 11.24
N THR A 207 3.99 17.07 11.09
CA THR A 207 5.06 17.17 12.10
C THR A 207 5.71 18.54 12.09
N ALA A 208 5.61 19.30 11.00
CA ALA A 208 6.04 20.70 11.00
C ALA A 208 5.10 21.61 11.81
N MET A 209 3.88 21.17 12.13
CA MET A 209 2.82 21.99 12.74
C MET A 209 2.49 21.59 14.18
N VAL A 210 3.48 21.02 14.89
CA VAL A 210 3.38 20.29 16.18
C VAL A 210 2.43 20.93 17.20
N ASP A 211 2.41 22.25 17.33
CA ASP A 211 1.77 22.89 18.48
C ASP A 211 0.27 23.17 18.31
N ASN A 212 -0.27 23.25 17.09
CA ASN A 212 -1.68 23.64 16.85
C ASN A 212 -2.33 22.98 15.62
N VAL A 213 -2.04 21.69 15.34
CA VAL A 213 -2.52 20.98 14.14
C VAL A 213 -4.01 21.17 13.85
N LEU A 214 -4.88 21.14 14.87
CA LEU A 214 -6.34 21.29 14.70
C LEU A 214 -6.76 22.71 14.30
N GLU A 215 -6.17 23.73 14.93
CA GLU A 215 -6.43 25.13 14.63
C GLU A 215 -5.87 25.50 13.26
N THR A 216 -4.67 25.02 12.95
CA THR A 216 -4.05 25.14 11.63
C THR A 216 -4.89 24.49 10.54
N LEU A 217 -5.42 23.27 10.76
CA LEU A 217 -6.30 22.61 9.79
C LEU A 217 -7.58 23.41 9.53
N TRP A 218 -8.13 24.05 10.57
CA TRP A 218 -9.28 24.93 10.44
C TRP A 218 -8.95 26.17 9.59
N THR A 219 -7.84 26.83 9.89
CA THR A 219 -7.35 28.00 9.14
C THR A 219 -7.04 27.66 7.68
N VAL A 220 -6.40 26.52 7.41
CA VAL A 220 -6.11 26.04 6.05
C VAL A 220 -7.39 25.73 5.27
N SER A 221 -8.44 25.24 5.93
CA SER A 221 -9.73 25.00 5.29
C SER A 221 -10.41 26.29 4.82
N MET A 222 -10.13 27.42 5.47
CA MET A 222 -10.70 28.73 5.14
C MET A 222 -9.83 29.52 4.16
N SER A 223 -8.50 29.40 4.28
CA SER A 223 -7.52 30.12 3.46
C SER A 223 -6.35 29.18 3.06
N PRO A 224 -6.43 28.49 1.91
CA PRO A 224 -5.39 27.53 1.51
C PRO A 224 -4.03 28.17 1.20
N VAL A 225 -3.98 29.49 0.96
CA VAL A 225 -2.72 30.22 0.69
C VAL A 225 -1.90 30.45 1.96
N GLU A 226 -2.56 30.55 3.12
CA GLU A 226 -1.90 30.79 4.41
C GLU A 226 -1.02 29.62 4.86
N ILE A 227 -1.26 28.40 4.34
CA ILE A 227 -0.45 27.23 4.66
C ILE A 227 1.02 27.43 4.31
N VAL A 228 1.32 28.17 3.23
CA VAL A 228 2.69 28.38 2.76
C VAL A 228 3.46 29.25 3.75
N PHE A 229 2.83 30.31 4.26
CA PHE A 229 3.44 31.21 5.24
C PHE A 229 3.63 30.52 6.59
N LEU A 230 2.62 29.78 7.03
CA LEU A 230 2.69 29.04 8.28
C LEU A 230 3.78 27.95 8.23
N LEU A 231 3.89 27.26 7.10
CA LEU A 231 4.93 26.26 6.90
C LEU A 231 6.33 26.88 6.82
N ALA A 232 6.45 28.08 6.22
CA ALA A 232 7.72 28.81 6.18
C ALA A 232 8.22 29.20 7.59
N GLU A 233 7.32 29.53 8.51
CA GLU A 233 7.65 29.84 9.89
C GLU A 233 7.91 28.59 10.74
N SER A 234 7.16 27.51 10.50
CA SER A 234 7.20 26.31 11.34
C SER A 234 8.25 25.27 10.93
N LEU A 235 8.64 25.21 9.65
CA LEU A 235 9.67 24.27 9.17
C LEU A 235 11.04 24.45 9.85
N PRO A 236 11.59 25.67 10.02
CA PRO A 236 12.85 25.86 10.71
C PRO A 236 12.80 25.33 12.16
N LEU A 237 11.68 25.54 12.85
CA LEU A 237 11.46 25.07 14.22
C LEU A 237 11.35 23.53 14.31
N ALA A 238 10.84 22.89 13.26
CA ALA A 238 10.73 21.43 13.18
C ALA A 238 12.03 20.72 12.75
N SER A 239 13.12 21.46 12.47
CA SER A 239 14.38 20.90 11.99
C SER A 239 14.96 19.84 12.93
N ASP A 240 14.90 20.08 14.25
CA ASP A 240 15.41 19.14 15.27
C ASP A 240 14.66 17.80 15.25
N PHE A 241 13.35 17.85 14.97
CA PHE A 241 12.54 16.65 14.79
C PHE A 241 13.01 15.86 13.56
N TYR A 242 13.19 16.50 12.41
CA TYR A 242 13.62 15.80 11.19
C TYR A 242 15.03 15.21 11.29
N LEU A 243 15.95 15.90 11.96
CA LEU A 243 17.28 15.37 12.23
C LEU A 243 17.19 14.10 13.10
N THR A 244 16.39 14.14 14.17
CA THR A 244 16.17 12.99 15.05
C THR A 244 15.47 11.84 14.32
N TYR A 245 14.49 12.16 13.47
CA TYR A 245 13.75 11.21 12.66
C TYR A 245 14.68 10.45 11.70
N GLN A 246 15.57 11.15 11.00
CA GLN A 246 16.51 10.55 10.06
C GLN A 246 17.52 9.63 10.75
N VAL A 247 18.07 10.06 11.89
CA VAL A 247 18.98 9.22 12.69
C VAL A 247 18.27 7.97 13.20
N THR A 248 17.02 8.10 13.66
CA THR A 248 16.21 6.97 14.11
C THR A 248 15.97 5.96 12.97
N MET A 249 15.66 6.44 11.76
CA MET A 249 15.49 5.54 10.59
C MET A 249 16.76 4.76 10.24
N TRP A 250 17.94 5.38 10.36
CA TRP A 250 19.20 4.66 10.15
C TRP A 250 19.41 3.56 11.18
N THR A 251 19.11 3.83 12.45
CA THR A 251 19.24 2.81 13.51
C THR A 251 18.30 1.63 13.29
N THR A 252 17.10 1.85 12.77
CA THR A 252 16.16 0.75 12.46
C THR A 252 16.65 -0.12 11.31
N HIS A 253 17.22 0.47 10.26
CA HIS A 253 17.78 -0.29 9.14
C HIS A 253 19.05 -1.07 9.49
N MET A 254 19.81 -0.64 10.49
CA MET A 254 20.97 -1.39 10.98
C MET A 254 20.58 -2.55 11.91
N LEU A 255 19.34 -2.57 12.40
CA LEU A 255 18.84 -3.62 13.30
C LEU A 255 18.22 -4.82 12.55
N GLU A 256 17.88 -4.65 11.28
CA GLU A 256 17.41 -5.70 10.35
C GLU A 256 18.60 -6.36 9.62
#